data_AF-A0A131ZW33-F1
#
_entry.id   AF-A0A131ZW33-F1
#
_cell.length_a   1.000
_cell.length_b   1.000
_cell.length_c   1.000
_cell.angle_alpha   90.00
_cell.angle_beta   90.00
_cell.angle_gamma   90.00
#
_symmetry.space_group_name_H-M   'P 1'
#
loop_
_entity.id
_entity.type
_entity.pdbx_description
1 polymer ?
#
loop_
_entity_poly.entity_id
_entity_poly.type
_entity_poly.pdbx_seq_one_letter_code
_entity_poly.pdbx_strand_id
1 'polypeptide(L)'
;MRLNLHNRTIRVGYNNINLLKSDPKELPFTRIDSRRIFGIEPILIATFANYFNFSVELIDCKGVYGVKNPNGTWSGMIGMISLKEIDIGIGGYIITYERHLVVDHLYPHWIDELSYATSLPAKQISFDLLLKPFTWEIWLCIFASFLFLFLFNTIRFALSCWDSSNLKQNDQSQRKNEKCSMQNNSNIIWISFCLLLQQPSHWLRSLDLTLKIFIVFWMISVFLLAQIYGGRLYSILTIPSQYTIDSILKLADACRSKKMVSLIQANTSFYEIFSSSSLCTFQAIWNSMKLIMTIDDGIELMTSQTRQQYAILGSRSSLEYFRLNLGRNSFYTPPDNDDSSFYPALITLPLQNQFKYKKEFNHLVFLLQSHGFINHWIDQQMYHVKRIHVIPDELDDKLKPPWSEKDHNQEGLDKELVLGRKKANHHAEPFDMNHMESIFYLYLICITFSFIIFIIELCNFYRKFSNQNHPGIFSNIPI
;
A
#
# COMPACT_ATOMS: atom_id res chain seq x y z
N MET A 1 -5.79 -0.49 54.95
CA MET A 1 -6.95 -1.35 54.71
C MET A 1 -7.32 -1.27 53.24
N ARG A 2 -7.60 -2.41 52.59
CA ARG A 2 -8.11 -2.44 51.21
C ARG A 2 -9.50 -1.78 51.18
N LEU A 3 -9.72 -0.87 50.23
CA LEU A 3 -11.01 -0.22 50.04
C LEU A 3 -12.08 -1.29 49.81
N ASN A 4 -13.17 -1.22 50.56
CA ASN A 4 -14.33 -2.12 50.43
C ASN A 4 -15.58 -1.25 50.31
N LEU A 5 -16.27 -1.38 49.18
CA LEU A 5 -17.43 -0.61 48.77
C LEU A 5 -18.71 -1.44 48.82
N HIS A 6 -18.75 -2.45 49.70
CA HIS A 6 -19.93 -3.28 49.92
C HIS A 6 -21.18 -2.41 50.16
N ASN A 7 -22.28 -2.73 49.47
CA ASN A 7 -23.54 -1.95 49.42
C ASN A 7 -23.48 -0.58 48.71
N ARG A 8 -22.42 -0.27 47.96
CA ARG A 8 -22.41 0.87 47.03
C ARG A 8 -22.68 0.39 45.62
N THR A 9 -23.63 1.07 44.96
CA THR A 9 -23.83 0.95 43.52
C THR A 9 -23.13 2.12 42.83
N ILE A 10 -22.33 1.83 41.81
CA ILE A 10 -21.68 2.81 40.94
C ILE A 10 -22.42 2.84 39.61
N ARG A 11 -22.85 4.02 39.19
CA ARG A 11 -23.54 4.24 37.92
C ARG A 11 -22.51 4.42 36.81
N VAL A 12 -22.51 3.49 35.87
CA VAL A 12 -21.56 3.43 34.76
C VAL A 12 -22.31 3.79 33.47
N GLY A 13 -22.01 4.98 32.94
CA GLY A 13 -22.50 5.42 31.64
C GLY A 13 -21.75 4.72 30.52
N TYR A 14 -22.45 4.20 29.51
CA TYR A 14 -21.82 3.56 28.35
C TYR A 14 -22.29 4.15 27.03
N ASN A 15 -21.39 4.15 26.03
CA ASN A 15 -21.74 4.44 24.65
C ASN A 15 -21.60 3.19 23.79
N ASN A 16 -22.73 2.69 23.29
CA ASN A 16 -22.75 1.73 22.18
C ASN A 16 -22.68 2.49 20.86
N ILE A 17 -21.49 2.68 20.32
CA ILE A 17 -21.34 3.22 18.97
C ILE A 17 -21.69 2.08 17.99
N ASN A 18 -22.96 1.75 17.69
CA ASN A 18 -23.39 0.91 16.53
C ASN A 18 -24.89 0.49 16.51
N LEU A 19 -25.84 1.35 16.84
CA LEU A 19 -27.25 0.93 16.92
C LEU A 19 -28.06 0.90 15.61
N LEU A 20 -27.46 1.01 14.41
CA LEU A 20 -28.25 1.19 13.19
C LEU A 20 -28.19 0.10 12.11
N LYS A 21 -27.34 -0.93 12.19
CA LYS A 21 -27.42 -2.06 11.23
C LYS A 21 -27.26 -3.43 11.89
N SER A 22 -28.03 -4.37 11.33
CA SER A 22 -28.36 -5.71 11.82
C SER A 22 -27.22 -6.73 11.84
N ASP A 23 -25.95 -6.32 11.74
CA ASP A 23 -24.81 -7.22 11.83
C ASP A 23 -23.94 -6.90 13.05
N PRO A 24 -23.75 -7.87 13.96
CA PRO A 24 -23.19 -7.63 15.28
C PRO A 24 -21.66 -7.52 15.24
N LYS A 25 -21.12 -6.50 14.58
CA LYS A 25 -19.68 -6.23 14.61
C LYS A 25 -19.31 -5.70 15.99
N GLU A 26 -18.67 -6.56 16.78
CA GLU A 26 -18.15 -6.27 18.12
C GLU A 26 -17.19 -5.05 18.05
N LEU A 27 -17.01 -4.30 19.12
CA LEU A 27 -16.09 -3.15 19.17
C LEU A 27 -14.97 -3.50 20.15
N PRO A 28 -13.77 -2.93 20.00
CA PRO A 28 -12.68 -3.22 20.93
C PRO A 28 -13.00 -2.72 22.36
N PHE A 29 -13.63 -1.55 22.50
CA PHE A 29 -13.74 -0.91 23.82
C PHE A 29 -14.96 -1.35 24.63
N THR A 30 -16.18 -1.24 24.06
CA THR A 30 -17.43 -1.49 24.79
C THR A 30 -18.56 -1.94 23.86
N ARG A 31 -19.26 -3.00 24.22
CA ARG A 31 -20.54 -3.42 23.67
C ARG A 31 -21.43 -3.94 24.79
N ILE A 32 -22.56 -3.28 25.01
CA ILE A 32 -23.55 -3.70 26.00
C ILE A 32 -24.88 -3.94 25.28
N ASP A 33 -25.24 -5.20 25.11
CA ASP A 33 -26.54 -5.61 24.59
C ASP A 33 -27.34 -6.28 25.73
N SER A 34 -28.65 -6.31 25.59
CA SER A 34 -29.62 -6.99 26.47
C SER A 34 -29.23 -8.43 26.83
N ARG A 35 -28.40 -9.09 26.02
CA ARG A 35 -27.92 -10.47 26.22
C ARG A 35 -26.44 -10.59 26.57
N ARG A 36 -25.62 -9.55 26.34
CA ARG A 36 -24.15 -9.70 26.25
C ARG A 36 -23.42 -8.39 26.57
N ILE A 37 -22.48 -8.44 27.53
CA ILE A 37 -21.56 -7.35 27.87
C ILE A 37 -20.15 -7.76 27.47
N PHE A 38 -19.54 -7.04 26.52
CA PHE A 38 -18.23 -7.34 25.93
C PHE A 38 -17.41 -6.06 25.75
N GLY A 39 -16.08 -6.20 25.67
CA GLY A 39 -15.15 -5.08 25.50
C GLY A 39 -14.14 -4.97 26.64
N ILE A 40 -13.03 -4.26 26.40
CA ILE A 40 -11.94 -4.11 27.37
C ILE A 40 -12.42 -3.37 28.63
N GLU A 41 -13.20 -2.29 28.45
CA GLU A 41 -13.61 -1.44 29.57
C GLU A 41 -14.69 -2.09 30.45
N PRO A 42 -15.66 -2.85 29.92
CA PRO A 42 -16.52 -3.69 30.76
C PRO A 42 -15.75 -4.74 31.58
N ILE A 43 -14.71 -5.38 31.02
CA ILE A 43 -13.85 -6.32 31.76
C ILE A 43 -13.11 -5.56 32.88
N LEU A 44 -12.61 -4.37 32.59
CA LEU A 44 -11.95 -3.51 33.57
C LEU A 44 -12.91 -3.09 34.71
N ILE A 45 -14.12 -2.67 34.39
CA ILE A 45 -15.16 -2.33 35.39
C ILE A 45 -15.57 -3.56 36.22
N ALA A 46 -15.75 -4.73 35.60
CA ALA A 46 -16.03 -5.97 36.32
C ALA A 46 -14.88 -6.34 37.28
N THR A 47 -13.64 -6.13 36.85
CA THR A 47 -12.45 -6.32 37.69
C THR A 47 -12.45 -5.36 38.88
N PHE A 48 -12.83 -4.09 38.67
CA PHE A 48 -12.99 -3.13 39.77
C PHE A 48 -14.09 -3.53 40.74
N ALA A 49 -15.25 -3.94 40.21
CA ALA A 49 -16.40 -4.38 41.00
C ALA A 49 -16.02 -5.56 41.91
N ASN A 50 -15.31 -6.54 41.36
CA ASN A 50 -14.80 -7.69 42.12
C ASN A 50 -13.69 -7.31 43.11
N TYR A 51 -12.81 -6.36 42.75
CA TYR A 51 -11.69 -6.01 43.60
C TYR A 51 -12.10 -5.13 44.79
N PHE A 52 -13.06 -4.23 44.61
CA PHE A 52 -13.55 -3.30 45.63
C PHE A 52 -14.92 -3.68 46.22
N ASN A 53 -15.56 -4.75 45.75
CA ASN A 53 -16.87 -5.26 46.19
C ASN A 53 -18.03 -4.24 46.05
N PHE A 54 -18.24 -3.65 44.87
CA PHE A 54 -19.39 -2.78 44.58
C PHE A 54 -20.31 -3.36 43.49
N SER A 55 -21.56 -2.89 43.44
CA SER A 55 -22.52 -3.21 42.38
C SER A 55 -22.47 -2.18 41.25
N VAL A 56 -22.73 -2.62 40.01
CA VAL A 56 -22.71 -1.76 38.82
C VAL A 56 -24.13 -1.54 38.32
N GLU A 57 -24.49 -0.27 38.06
CA GLU A 57 -25.70 0.09 37.33
C GLU A 57 -25.30 0.69 35.98
N LEU A 58 -25.72 0.07 34.88
CA LEU A 58 -25.36 0.52 33.52
C LEU A 58 -26.40 1.52 33.00
N ILE A 59 -25.94 2.66 32.48
CA ILE A 59 -26.79 3.74 31.96
C ILE A 59 -26.37 4.06 30.52
N ASP A 60 -27.29 4.01 29.57
CA ASP A 60 -27.00 4.31 28.16
C ASP A 60 -26.86 5.82 27.93
N CYS A 61 -25.71 6.26 27.41
CA CYS A 61 -25.43 7.66 27.05
C CYS A 61 -25.82 8.02 25.61
N LYS A 62 -26.55 7.14 24.90
CA LYS A 62 -27.12 7.34 23.56
C LYS A 62 -26.06 7.60 22.47
N GLY A 63 -24.86 7.05 22.64
CA GLY A 63 -23.80 7.08 21.63
C GLY A 63 -23.10 8.45 21.46
N VAL A 64 -23.34 9.41 22.35
CA VAL A 64 -22.69 10.74 22.32
C VAL A 64 -21.72 10.87 23.47
N TYR A 65 -20.44 11.11 23.19
CA TYR A 65 -19.43 11.34 24.24
C TYR A 65 -19.63 12.68 24.94
N GLY A 66 -19.84 13.72 24.15
CA GLY A 66 -20.14 15.06 24.65
C GLY A 66 -19.43 16.14 23.85
N VAL A 67 -20.24 17.11 23.46
CA VAL A 67 -19.84 18.33 22.75
C VAL A 67 -20.24 19.51 23.62
N LYS A 68 -19.38 20.53 23.65
CA LYS A 68 -19.64 21.78 24.35
C LYS A 68 -20.65 22.62 23.57
N ASN A 69 -21.79 22.88 24.19
CA ASN A 69 -22.82 23.74 23.63
C ASN A 69 -22.40 25.23 23.74
N PRO A 70 -22.95 26.15 22.92
CA PRO A 70 -22.65 27.58 22.98
C PRO A 70 -22.96 28.23 24.34
N ASN A 71 -23.92 27.66 25.08
CA ASN A 71 -24.28 28.08 26.44
C ASN A 71 -23.32 27.58 27.53
N GLY A 72 -22.22 26.91 27.15
CA GLY A 72 -21.21 26.35 28.06
C GLY A 72 -21.58 25.01 28.69
N THR A 73 -22.79 24.49 28.44
CA THR A 73 -23.20 23.15 28.91
C THR A 73 -22.59 22.05 28.04
N TRP A 74 -22.49 20.84 28.58
CA TRP A 74 -22.01 19.67 27.84
C TRP A 74 -23.15 18.72 27.57
N SER A 75 -23.16 18.14 26.36
CA SER A 75 -24.07 17.07 25.97
C SER A 75 -23.47 15.68 26.26
N GLY A 76 -24.25 14.62 26.03
CA GLY A 76 -23.79 13.23 26.07
C GLY A 76 -23.25 12.79 27.43
N MET A 77 -22.34 11.81 27.41
CA MET A 77 -21.71 11.22 28.60
C MET A 77 -21.07 12.28 29.51
N ILE A 78 -20.36 13.27 28.95
CA ILE A 78 -19.74 14.35 29.75
C ILE A 78 -20.79 15.19 30.47
N GLY A 79 -21.88 15.53 29.79
CA GLY A 79 -23.01 16.24 30.40
C GLY A 79 -23.60 15.47 31.57
N MET A 80 -23.84 14.17 31.38
CA MET A 80 -24.39 13.29 32.42
C MET A 80 -23.43 13.12 33.61
N ILE A 81 -22.12 13.04 33.38
CA ILE A 81 -21.10 13.01 34.45
C ILE A 81 -21.10 14.34 35.22
N SER A 82 -21.13 15.47 34.51
CA SER A 82 -21.13 16.81 35.11
C SER A 82 -22.38 17.06 35.98
N LEU A 83 -23.54 16.58 35.52
CA LEU A 83 -24.81 16.60 36.25
C LEU A 83 -24.92 15.53 37.36
N LYS A 84 -23.89 14.69 37.54
CA LYS A 84 -23.86 13.58 38.51
C LYS A 84 -24.96 12.54 38.30
N GLU A 85 -25.41 12.35 37.06
CA GLU A 85 -26.33 11.29 36.67
C GLU A 85 -25.60 9.94 36.54
N ILE A 86 -24.33 9.97 36.14
CA ILE A 86 -23.41 8.83 36.09
C ILE A 86 -22.12 9.15 36.84
N ASP A 87 -21.51 8.12 37.43
CA ASP A 87 -20.30 8.27 38.25
C ASP A 87 -19.03 8.01 37.42
N ILE A 88 -19.09 7.05 36.48
CA ILE A 88 -17.99 6.64 35.59
C ILE A 88 -18.52 6.49 34.16
N GLY A 89 -17.76 6.90 33.15
CA GLY A 89 -18.06 6.62 31.75
C GLY A 89 -17.19 5.51 31.16
N ILE A 90 -17.76 4.72 30.25
CA ILE A 90 -17.05 3.73 29.40
C ILE A 90 -17.51 3.87 27.94
N GLY A 91 -16.61 3.60 27.00
CA GLY A 91 -16.81 3.64 25.57
C GLY A 91 -15.56 4.06 24.79
N GLY A 92 -14.35 3.93 25.32
CA GLY A 92 -13.14 4.42 24.65
C GLY A 92 -13.03 5.95 24.67
N TYR A 93 -13.23 6.55 25.84
CA TYR A 93 -13.20 8.00 26.01
C TYR A 93 -11.76 8.55 25.90
N ILE A 94 -11.60 9.59 25.07
CA ILE A 94 -10.31 10.26 24.84
C ILE A 94 -10.24 11.55 25.67
N ILE A 95 -9.12 11.73 26.38
CA ILE A 95 -8.84 12.98 27.10
C ILE A 95 -8.56 14.11 26.11
N THR A 96 -9.28 15.22 26.25
CA THR A 96 -8.94 16.48 25.61
C THR A 96 -8.89 17.60 26.65
N TYR A 97 -8.20 18.69 26.33
CA TYR A 97 -8.08 19.84 27.22
C TYR A 97 -9.46 20.36 27.69
N GLU A 98 -10.38 20.59 26.75
CA GLU A 98 -11.70 21.14 27.10
C GLU A 98 -12.53 20.21 28.00
N ARG A 99 -12.44 18.90 27.78
CA ARG A 99 -13.19 17.92 28.57
C ARG A 99 -12.58 17.73 29.97
N HIS A 100 -11.25 17.83 30.08
CA HIS A 100 -10.54 17.76 31.35
C HIS A 100 -10.90 18.90 32.32
N LEU A 101 -11.33 20.05 31.80
CA LEU A 101 -11.77 21.17 32.64
C LEU A 101 -13.10 20.91 33.36
N VAL A 102 -13.90 19.93 32.90
CA VAL A 102 -15.26 19.72 33.38
C VAL A 102 -15.45 18.38 34.08
N VAL A 103 -14.67 17.36 33.73
CA VAL A 103 -14.74 16.03 34.38
C VAL A 103 -13.35 15.52 34.74
N ASP A 104 -13.28 14.74 35.82
CA ASP A 104 -12.08 14.04 36.25
C ASP A 104 -11.85 12.78 35.39
N HIS A 105 -10.63 12.22 35.39
CA HIS A 105 -10.33 10.97 34.69
C HIS A 105 -9.47 10.04 35.55
N LEU A 106 -9.58 8.73 35.33
CA LEU A 106 -8.56 7.78 35.78
C LEU A 106 -7.28 7.90 34.96
N TYR A 107 -6.22 7.24 35.43
CA TYR A 107 -4.98 7.08 34.68
C TYR A 107 -5.26 6.41 33.32
N PRO A 108 -4.64 6.87 32.21
CA PRO A 108 -4.78 6.25 30.89
C PRO A 108 -4.45 4.78 30.94
N HIS A 109 -5.44 3.94 30.63
CA HIS A 109 -5.27 2.50 30.60
C HIS A 109 -4.81 2.01 29.22
N TRP A 110 -4.98 2.84 28.18
CA TRP A 110 -4.54 2.54 26.82
C TRP A 110 -4.11 3.82 26.08
N ILE A 111 -3.15 3.66 25.17
CA ILE A 111 -2.71 4.70 24.25
C ILE A 111 -3.05 4.22 22.84
N ASP A 112 -3.89 4.98 22.15
CA ASP A 112 -4.27 4.74 20.77
C ASP A 112 -3.75 5.89 19.90
N GLU A 113 -3.96 5.80 18.59
CA GLU A 113 -3.56 6.85 17.66
C GLU A 113 -4.69 7.18 16.70
N LEU A 114 -4.83 8.46 16.35
CA LEU A 114 -5.69 8.83 15.24
C LEU A 114 -4.99 8.45 13.93
N SER A 115 -5.67 7.67 13.09
CA SER A 115 -5.20 7.28 11.77
C SER A 115 -6.36 7.34 10.77
N TYR A 116 -6.17 6.72 9.60
CA TYR A 116 -7.14 6.74 8.52
C TYR A 116 -7.20 5.39 7.79
N ALA A 117 -8.32 5.12 7.14
CA ALA A 117 -8.51 3.98 6.27
C ALA A 117 -8.93 4.48 4.89
N THR A 118 -8.43 3.88 3.81
CA THR A 118 -8.82 4.16 2.43
C THR A 118 -9.34 2.91 1.75
N SER A 119 -10.04 3.08 0.62
CA SER A 119 -10.31 1.95 -0.27
C SER A 119 -9.00 1.23 -0.62
N LEU A 120 -9.08 -0.08 -0.93
CA LEU A 120 -7.88 -0.80 -1.35
C LEU A 120 -7.21 -0.09 -2.53
N PRO A 121 -5.87 -0.04 -2.54
CA PRO A 121 -5.16 0.50 -3.68
C PRO A 121 -5.54 -0.31 -4.91
N ALA A 122 -6.01 0.37 -5.96
CA ALA A 122 -6.23 -0.29 -7.23
C ALA A 122 -4.90 -0.85 -7.72
N LYS A 123 -4.88 -2.13 -8.09
CA LYS A 123 -3.75 -2.73 -8.82
C LYS A 123 -3.63 -1.96 -10.14
N GLN A 124 -2.69 -1.03 -10.21
CA GLN A 124 -2.45 -0.29 -11.45
C GLN A 124 -1.79 -1.26 -12.44
N ILE A 125 -2.55 -1.64 -13.47
CA ILE A 125 -2.00 -2.30 -14.65
C ILE A 125 -1.12 -1.27 -15.36
N SER A 126 0.17 -1.26 -15.03
CA SER A 126 1.09 -0.34 -15.69
C SER A 126 1.52 -0.93 -17.02
N PHE A 127 1.02 -0.37 -18.12
CA PHE A 127 1.55 -0.64 -19.47
C PHE A 127 3.07 -0.46 -19.54
N ASP A 128 3.60 0.43 -18.71
CA ASP A 128 5.01 0.77 -18.62
C ASP A 128 5.87 -0.20 -17.80
N LEU A 129 5.32 -1.36 -17.40
CA LEU A 129 6.00 -2.33 -16.55
C LEU A 129 7.38 -2.76 -17.10
N LEU A 130 7.51 -2.83 -18.42
CA LEU A 130 8.75 -3.24 -19.10
C LEU A 130 9.81 -2.14 -19.13
N LEU A 131 9.43 -0.86 -19.03
CA LEU A 131 10.39 0.25 -19.01
C LEU A 131 10.83 0.61 -17.58
N LYS A 132 9.99 0.34 -16.58
CA LYS A 132 10.27 0.58 -15.15
C LYS A 132 11.59 0.02 -14.57
N PRO A 133 12.15 -1.12 -15.02
CA PRO A 133 13.39 -1.66 -14.43
C PRO A 133 14.60 -0.73 -14.57
N PHE A 134 14.61 0.14 -15.58
CA PHE A 134 15.65 1.12 -15.83
C PHE A 134 15.10 2.54 -15.82
N THR A 135 15.89 3.46 -15.27
CA THR A 135 15.55 4.88 -15.32
C THR A 135 15.79 5.44 -16.71
N TRP A 136 15.19 6.59 -17.02
CA TRP A 136 15.29 7.22 -18.34
C TRP A 136 16.74 7.50 -18.74
N GLU A 137 17.60 7.82 -17.78
CA GLU A 137 19.03 8.06 -18.00
C GLU A 137 19.73 6.81 -18.56
N ILE A 138 19.41 5.62 -18.03
CA ILE A 138 20.00 4.36 -18.51
C ILE A 138 19.50 4.04 -19.92
N TRP A 139 18.21 4.26 -20.19
CA TRP A 139 17.65 4.10 -21.53
C TRP A 139 18.36 5.01 -22.56
N LEU A 140 18.62 6.26 -22.19
CA LEU A 140 19.39 7.19 -23.02
C LEU A 140 20.83 6.70 -23.23
N CYS A 141 21.50 6.15 -22.20
CA CYS A 141 22.83 5.56 -22.36
C CYS A 141 22.83 4.38 -23.32
N ILE A 142 21.82 3.49 -23.26
CA ILE A 142 21.68 2.38 -24.22
C ILE A 142 21.51 2.94 -25.63
N PHE A 143 20.60 3.90 -25.82
CA PHE A 143 20.39 4.54 -27.13
C PHE A 143 21.67 5.20 -27.67
N ALA A 144 22.39 5.95 -26.82
CA ALA A 144 23.65 6.56 -27.16
C ALA A 144 24.72 5.53 -27.55
N SER A 145 24.77 4.37 -26.86
CA SER A 145 25.70 3.29 -27.22
C SER A 145 25.45 2.74 -28.62
N PHE A 146 24.19 2.59 -29.04
CA PHE A 146 23.84 2.21 -30.40
C PHE A 146 24.12 3.32 -31.42
N LEU A 147 23.97 4.58 -31.05
CA LEU A 147 24.38 5.72 -31.88
C LEU A 147 25.90 5.70 -32.12
N PHE A 148 26.71 5.43 -31.08
CA PHE A 148 28.16 5.28 -31.22
C PHE A 148 28.53 4.07 -32.10
N LEU A 149 27.85 2.93 -31.95
CA LEU A 149 28.03 1.78 -32.84
C LEU A 149 27.67 2.12 -34.29
N PHE A 150 26.63 2.92 -34.51
CA PHE A 150 26.24 3.40 -35.84
C PHE A 150 27.31 4.28 -36.45
N LEU A 151 27.80 5.29 -35.71
CA LEU A 151 28.89 6.15 -36.15
C LEU A 151 30.18 5.36 -36.40
N PHE A 152 30.51 4.41 -35.54
CA PHE A 152 31.66 3.54 -35.73
C PHE A 152 31.55 2.71 -37.01
N ASN A 153 30.37 2.13 -37.28
CA ASN A 153 30.14 1.35 -38.49
C ASN A 153 30.22 2.21 -39.76
N THR A 154 29.67 3.43 -39.75
CA THR A 154 29.72 4.34 -40.91
C THR A 154 31.13 4.86 -41.17
N ILE A 155 31.88 5.24 -40.13
CA ILE A 155 33.29 5.64 -40.26
C ILE A 155 34.12 4.49 -40.81
N ARG A 156 33.91 3.27 -40.31
CA ARG A 156 34.62 2.09 -40.79
C ARG A 156 34.31 1.81 -42.27
N PHE A 157 33.04 1.91 -42.65
CA PHE A 157 32.61 1.77 -44.05
C PHE A 157 33.26 2.83 -44.94
N ALA A 158 33.31 4.09 -44.49
CA ALA A 158 33.95 5.18 -45.21
C ALA A 158 35.47 4.96 -45.37
N LEU A 159 36.16 4.53 -44.31
CA LEU A 159 37.59 4.20 -44.34
C LEU A 159 37.88 3.02 -45.27
N SER A 160 37.06 1.97 -45.25
CA SER A 160 37.20 0.83 -46.16
C SER A 160 37.00 1.21 -47.62
N CYS A 161 36.02 2.08 -47.90
CA CYS A 161 35.80 2.64 -49.23
C CYS A 161 36.98 3.53 -49.68
N TRP A 162 37.52 4.35 -48.77
CA TRP A 162 38.67 5.24 -49.04
C TRP A 162 39.94 4.44 -49.36
N ASP A 163 40.28 3.45 -48.54
CA ASP A 163 41.45 2.59 -48.75
C ASP A 163 41.35 1.82 -50.08
N SER A 164 40.16 1.30 -50.37
CA SER A 164 39.85 0.66 -51.67
C SER A 164 39.96 1.62 -52.86
N SER A 165 39.73 2.92 -52.65
CA SER A 165 39.85 3.94 -53.69
C SER A 165 41.29 4.36 -53.98
N ASN A 166 42.18 4.32 -52.98
CA ASN A 166 43.61 4.62 -53.15
C ASN A 166 44.41 3.46 -53.74
N LEU A 167 43.96 2.21 -53.54
CA LEU A 167 44.52 1.00 -54.16
C LEU A 167 44.14 0.81 -55.65
N LYS A 168 43.62 1.85 -56.32
CA LYS A 168 43.15 1.85 -57.71
C LYS A 168 44.25 1.82 -58.78
N GLN A 169 45.53 1.69 -58.42
CA GLN A 169 46.62 1.80 -59.40
C GLN A 169 47.10 0.50 -60.05
N ASN A 170 46.55 -0.68 -59.73
CA ASN A 170 46.85 -1.91 -60.48
C ASN A 170 45.60 -2.80 -60.68
N ASP A 171 45.47 -3.29 -61.92
CA ASP A 171 44.34 -4.03 -62.48
C ASP A 171 43.90 -5.25 -61.66
N GLN A 172 42.61 -5.25 -61.28
CA GLN A 172 41.74 -6.42 -61.07
C GLN A 172 40.38 -5.92 -60.55
N SER A 173 39.48 -5.59 -61.46
CA SER A 173 38.20 -4.91 -61.18
C SER A 173 37.06 -5.85 -60.74
N GLN A 174 37.10 -7.15 -61.03
CA GLN A 174 36.00 -8.08 -60.70
C GLN A 174 36.05 -8.68 -59.28
N ARG A 175 37.22 -9.05 -58.74
CA ARG A 175 37.34 -9.55 -57.34
C ARG A 175 37.19 -8.45 -56.27
N LYS A 176 37.24 -7.17 -56.66
CA LYS A 176 37.22 -6.00 -55.76
C LYS A 176 35.81 -5.57 -55.33
N ASN A 177 34.81 -5.66 -56.23
CA ASN A 177 33.41 -5.36 -55.88
C ASN A 177 32.82 -6.37 -54.88
N GLU A 178 33.23 -7.64 -54.97
CA GLU A 178 32.81 -8.67 -54.00
C GLU A 178 33.39 -8.41 -52.60
N LYS A 179 34.67 -7.99 -52.47
CA LYS A 179 35.29 -7.67 -51.16
C LYS A 179 34.66 -6.45 -50.46
N CYS A 180 34.38 -5.36 -51.19
CA CYS A 180 33.64 -4.22 -50.61
C CYS A 180 32.19 -4.60 -50.23
N SER A 181 31.52 -5.46 -51.00
CA SER A 181 30.18 -5.95 -50.64
C SER A 181 30.20 -6.98 -49.49
N MET A 182 31.26 -7.78 -49.36
CA MET A 182 31.43 -8.75 -48.28
C MET A 182 31.80 -8.08 -46.96
N GLN A 183 32.55 -6.97 -46.97
CA GLN A 183 32.77 -6.14 -45.78
C GLN A 183 31.46 -5.49 -45.30
N ASN A 184 30.56 -5.15 -46.24
CA ASN A 184 29.22 -4.63 -45.98
C ASN A 184 28.27 -5.65 -45.29
N ASN A 185 28.62 -6.95 -45.30
CA ASN A 185 27.85 -7.99 -44.59
C ASN A 185 28.15 -8.03 -43.08
N SER A 186 29.19 -7.33 -42.61
CA SER A 186 29.49 -7.22 -41.17
C SER A 186 28.73 -6.05 -40.54
N ASN A 187 27.40 -6.09 -40.56
CA ASN A 187 26.57 -5.11 -39.86
C ASN A 187 26.75 -5.24 -38.34
N ILE A 188 27.78 -4.59 -37.81
CA ILE A 188 28.14 -4.62 -36.38
C ILE A 188 26.94 -4.19 -35.53
N ILE A 189 26.15 -3.23 -36.00
CA ILE A 189 24.93 -2.76 -35.33
C ILE A 189 23.91 -3.90 -35.16
N TRP A 190 23.68 -4.67 -36.24
CA TRP A 190 22.76 -5.81 -36.20
C TRP A 190 23.29 -6.93 -35.30
N ILE A 191 24.59 -7.21 -35.37
CA ILE A 191 25.26 -8.18 -34.50
C ILE A 191 25.11 -7.75 -33.03
N SER A 192 25.41 -6.50 -32.70
CA SER A 192 25.27 -5.94 -31.35
C SER A 192 23.81 -5.94 -30.87
N PHE A 193 22.85 -5.72 -31.76
CA PHE A 193 21.42 -5.82 -31.46
C PHE A 193 20.98 -7.27 -31.17
N CYS A 194 21.41 -8.24 -31.97
CA CYS A 194 21.17 -9.67 -31.69
C CYS A 194 21.78 -10.09 -30.34
N LEU A 195 23.01 -9.64 -30.05
CA LEU A 195 23.67 -9.91 -28.78
C LEU A 195 22.93 -9.27 -27.59
N LEU A 196 22.36 -8.06 -27.76
CA LEU A 196 21.49 -7.42 -26.75
C LEU A 196 20.29 -8.30 -26.40
N LEU A 197 19.68 -8.93 -27.41
CA LEU A 197 18.58 -9.88 -27.25
C LEU A 197 19.04 -11.28 -26.82
N GLN A 198 20.33 -11.45 -26.48
CA GLN A 198 20.95 -12.73 -26.11
C GLN A 198 20.84 -13.80 -27.20
N GLN A 199 20.74 -13.39 -28.47
CA GLN A 199 20.66 -14.30 -29.61
C GLN A 199 22.06 -14.52 -30.23
N PRO A 200 22.44 -15.78 -30.51
CA PRO A 200 23.70 -16.06 -31.19
C PRO A 200 23.64 -15.57 -32.63
N SER A 201 24.67 -14.83 -33.08
CA SER A 201 24.80 -14.38 -34.46
C SER A 201 25.85 -15.19 -35.21
N HIS A 202 25.46 -15.82 -36.32
CA HIS A 202 26.37 -16.62 -37.15
C HIS A 202 27.48 -15.77 -37.80
N TRP A 203 27.21 -14.48 -38.02
CA TRP A 203 28.14 -13.51 -38.61
C TRP A 203 29.37 -13.21 -37.74
N LEU A 204 29.37 -13.60 -36.47
CA LEU A 204 30.49 -13.41 -35.54
C LEU A 204 31.78 -14.12 -36.01
N ARG A 205 31.65 -15.25 -36.72
CA ARG A 205 32.79 -16.07 -37.18
C ARG A 205 33.66 -15.33 -38.22
N SER A 206 33.02 -14.49 -39.04
CA SER A 206 33.63 -13.81 -40.18
C SER A 206 34.35 -12.50 -39.82
N LEU A 207 34.43 -12.14 -38.54
CA LEU A 207 34.98 -10.85 -38.10
C LEU A 207 36.50 -10.87 -37.87
N ASP A 208 37.10 -9.70 -38.05
CA ASP A 208 38.51 -9.41 -37.77
C ASP A 208 38.82 -9.52 -36.27
N LEU A 209 40.08 -9.79 -35.92
CA LEU A 209 40.53 -9.98 -34.53
C LEU A 209 40.21 -8.77 -33.63
N THR A 210 40.44 -7.55 -34.10
CA THR A 210 40.16 -6.32 -33.33
C THR A 210 38.67 -6.18 -32.97
N LEU A 211 37.77 -6.56 -33.89
CA LEU A 211 36.33 -6.52 -33.65
C LEU A 211 35.87 -7.64 -32.73
N LYS A 212 36.52 -8.80 -32.80
CA LYS A 212 36.24 -9.90 -31.87
C LYS A 212 36.53 -9.47 -30.44
N ILE A 213 37.66 -8.79 -30.20
CA ILE A 213 37.98 -8.23 -28.87
C ILE A 213 36.92 -7.21 -28.44
N PHE A 214 36.55 -6.28 -29.33
CA PHE A 214 35.47 -5.32 -29.06
C PHE A 214 34.15 -6.01 -28.68
N ILE A 215 33.75 -7.04 -29.45
CA ILE A 215 32.51 -7.78 -29.19
C ILE A 215 32.58 -8.57 -27.88
N VAL A 216 33.74 -9.10 -27.49
CA VAL A 216 33.89 -9.75 -26.17
C VAL A 216 33.57 -8.77 -25.04
N PHE A 217 34.11 -7.54 -25.09
CA PHE A 217 33.76 -6.51 -24.12
C PHE A 217 32.28 -6.10 -24.20
N TRP A 218 31.74 -5.93 -25.40
CA TRP A 218 30.32 -5.65 -25.61
C TRP A 218 29.41 -6.75 -25.04
N MET A 219 29.76 -8.02 -25.22
CA MET A 219 29.03 -9.17 -24.68
C MET A 219 29.01 -9.16 -23.16
N ILE A 220 30.14 -8.86 -22.51
CA ILE A 220 30.20 -8.75 -21.05
C ILE A 220 29.27 -7.63 -20.57
N SER A 221 29.33 -6.45 -21.21
CA SER A 221 28.46 -5.31 -20.86
C SER A 221 26.98 -5.62 -21.03
N VAL A 222 26.60 -6.21 -22.17
CA VAL A 222 25.21 -6.60 -22.47
C VAL A 222 24.72 -7.68 -21.52
N PHE A 223 25.56 -8.66 -21.19
CA PHE A 223 25.22 -9.71 -20.24
C PHE A 223 24.92 -9.10 -18.87
N LEU A 224 25.78 -8.23 -18.35
CA LEU A 224 25.54 -7.53 -17.08
C LEU A 224 24.25 -6.72 -17.12
N LEU A 225 24.02 -5.97 -18.20
CA LEU A 225 22.81 -5.18 -18.38
C LEU A 225 21.55 -6.05 -18.33
N ALA A 226 21.54 -7.18 -19.04
CA ALA A 226 20.40 -8.10 -19.08
C ALA A 226 20.12 -8.76 -17.72
N GLN A 227 21.17 -9.12 -16.96
CA GLN A 227 21.01 -9.68 -15.61
C GLN A 227 20.42 -8.64 -14.64
N ILE A 228 20.89 -7.38 -14.70
CA ILE A 228 20.35 -6.31 -13.85
C ILE A 228 18.90 -6.01 -14.22
N TYR A 229 18.58 -5.95 -15.53
CA TYR A 229 17.22 -5.77 -16.01
C TYR A 229 16.30 -6.88 -15.49
N GLY A 230 16.69 -8.15 -15.67
CA GLY A 230 15.93 -9.31 -15.23
C GLY A 230 15.73 -9.34 -13.71
N GLY A 231 16.78 -9.06 -12.93
CA GLY A 231 16.71 -9.00 -11.47
C GLY A 231 15.81 -7.89 -10.95
N ARG A 232 15.87 -6.70 -11.56
CA ARG A 232 14.98 -5.57 -11.20
C ARG A 232 13.53 -5.86 -11.58
N LEU A 233 13.28 -6.39 -12.77
CA LEU A 233 11.94 -6.78 -13.21
C LEU A 233 11.34 -7.82 -12.27
N TYR A 234 12.11 -8.86 -11.89
CA TYR A 234 11.68 -9.87 -10.94
C TYR A 234 11.31 -9.28 -9.57
N SER A 235 12.09 -8.31 -9.07
CA SER A 235 11.77 -7.63 -7.81
C SER A 235 10.47 -6.80 -7.88
N ILE A 236 10.20 -6.14 -9.01
CA ILE A 236 8.97 -5.35 -9.21
C ILE A 236 7.75 -6.27 -9.31
N LEU A 237 7.91 -7.45 -9.92
CA LEU A 237 6.84 -8.44 -10.06
C LEU A 237 6.52 -9.16 -8.75
N THR A 238 7.51 -9.37 -7.89
CA THR A 238 7.33 -10.05 -6.60
C THR A 238 6.66 -9.15 -5.56
N ILE A 239 6.92 -7.84 -5.58
CA ILE A 239 6.26 -6.87 -4.70
C ILE A 239 5.68 -5.77 -5.60
N PRO A 240 4.43 -5.91 -6.07
CA PRO A 240 3.83 -4.91 -6.94
C PRO A 240 3.74 -3.58 -6.18
N SER A 241 4.28 -2.52 -6.77
CA SER A 241 4.16 -1.16 -6.23
C SER A 241 2.69 -0.73 -6.32
N GLN A 242 1.93 -0.94 -5.26
CA GLN A 242 0.59 -0.40 -5.14
C GLN A 242 0.72 1.09 -4.78
N TYR A 243 0.03 1.98 -5.52
CA TYR A 243 -0.03 3.38 -5.12
C TYR A 243 -0.92 3.48 -3.87
N THR A 244 -0.29 3.45 -2.71
CA THR A 244 -0.94 3.53 -1.42
C THR A 244 -0.71 4.90 -0.78
N ILE A 245 -1.73 5.37 -0.08
CA ILE A 245 -1.66 6.59 0.72
C ILE A 245 -1.22 6.17 2.12
N ASP A 246 0.09 6.21 2.34
CA ASP A 246 0.72 5.70 3.57
C ASP A 246 1.04 6.82 4.57
N SER A 247 1.09 8.06 4.09
CA SER A 247 1.45 9.24 4.88
C SER A 247 0.31 10.26 4.88
N ILE A 248 0.17 10.96 6.00
CA ILE A 248 -0.76 12.09 6.16
C ILE A 248 -0.52 13.18 5.12
N LEU A 249 0.74 13.39 4.69
CA LEU A 249 1.04 14.35 3.63
C LEU A 249 0.45 13.92 2.29
N LYS A 250 0.62 12.64 1.92
CA LYS A 250 -0.01 12.07 0.71
C LYS A 250 -1.54 12.18 0.79
N LEU A 251 -2.12 11.95 1.96
CA LEU A 251 -3.56 12.10 2.18
C LEU A 251 -4.01 13.56 2.01
N ALA A 252 -3.30 14.51 2.63
CA ALA A 252 -3.60 15.93 2.53
C ALA A 252 -3.48 16.43 1.08
N ASP A 253 -2.50 15.96 0.32
CA ASP A 253 -2.35 16.28 -1.10
C ASP A 253 -3.47 15.65 -1.97
N ALA A 254 -3.90 14.42 -1.64
CA ALA A 254 -5.05 13.79 -2.29
C ALA A 254 -6.37 14.55 -2.01
N CYS A 255 -6.55 15.04 -0.79
CA CYS A 255 -7.68 15.90 -0.40
C CYS A 255 -7.61 17.27 -1.10
N ARG A 256 -6.44 17.91 -1.15
CA ARG A 256 -6.21 19.20 -1.82
C ARG A 256 -6.50 19.12 -3.32
N SER A 257 -6.11 18.03 -3.95
CA SER A 257 -6.38 17.75 -5.37
C SER A 257 -7.80 17.27 -5.65
N LYS A 258 -8.68 17.22 -4.63
CA LYS A 258 -10.07 16.73 -4.70
C LYS A 258 -10.22 15.29 -5.24
N LYS A 259 -9.14 14.51 -5.20
CA LYS A 259 -9.15 13.09 -5.56
C LYS A 259 -9.81 12.25 -4.47
N MET A 260 -9.68 12.70 -3.22
CA MET A 260 -10.16 12.02 -2.04
C MET A 260 -11.02 12.92 -1.16
N VAL A 261 -12.02 12.32 -0.52
CA VAL A 261 -12.89 12.98 0.47
C VAL A 261 -12.65 12.31 1.82
N SER A 262 -12.37 13.11 2.84
CA SER A 262 -12.25 12.58 4.20
C SER A 262 -13.62 12.44 4.86
N LEU A 263 -13.82 11.35 5.59
CA LEU A 263 -15.04 11.04 6.34
C LEU A 263 -14.69 10.99 7.82
N ILE A 264 -15.44 11.70 8.65
CA ILE A 264 -15.25 11.67 10.11
C ILE A 264 -16.58 11.52 10.82
N GLN A 265 -16.58 10.78 11.93
CA GLN A 265 -17.77 10.67 12.76
C GLN A 265 -18.10 12.01 13.42
N ALA A 266 -19.36 12.43 13.31
CA ALA A 266 -19.86 13.64 13.94
C ALA A 266 -19.73 13.60 15.48
N ASN A 267 -19.59 14.77 16.11
CA ASN A 267 -19.53 14.93 17.57
C ASN A 267 -18.37 14.19 18.26
N THR A 268 -17.27 13.96 17.53
CA THR A 268 -16.04 13.37 18.07
C THR A 268 -15.02 14.45 18.44
N SER A 269 -14.12 14.16 19.38
CA SER A 269 -12.99 15.03 19.72
C SER A 269 -12.10 15.31 18.50
N PHE A 270 -12.02 14.36 17.57
CA PHE A 270 -11.25 14.49 16.34
C PHE A 270 -11.79 15.61 15.45
N TYR A 271 -13.11 15.73 15.30
CA TYR A 271 -13.76 16.79 14.53
C TYR A 271 -13.40 18.19 15.06
N GLU A 272 -13.45 18.38 16.37
CA GLU A 272 -13.08 19.65 17.03
C GLU A 272 -11.63 20.03 16.74
N ILE A 273 -10.71 19.05 16.77
CA ILE A 273 -9.28 19.28 16.51
C ILE A 273 -9.04 19.70 15.07
N PHE A 274 -9.65 19.03 14.07
CA PHE A 274 -9.49 19.46 12.68
C PHE A 274 -10.08 20.86 12.44
N SER A 275 -11.21 21.19 13.08
CA SER A 275 -11.86 22.49 12.94
C SER A 275 -11.07 23.65 13.54
N SER A 276 -10.35 23.40 14.64
CA SER A 276 -9.59 24.42 15.39
C SER A 276 -8.13 24.56 14.93
N SER A 277 -7.62 23.56 14.21
CA SER A 277 -6.22 23.52 13.79
C SER A 277 -5.86 24.57 12.73
N SER A 278 -4.68 25.18 12.89
CA SER A 278 -4.09 26.13 11.92
C SER A 278 -3.14 25.48 10.92
N LEU A 279 -2.87 24.18 11.05
CA LEU A 279 -1.93 23.45 10.20
C LEU A 279 -2.50 23.30 8.78
N CYS A 280 -1.71 23.66 7.77
CA CYS A 280 -2.12 23.60 6.36
C CYS A 280 -2.54 22.18 5.92
N THR A 281 -1.88 21.14 6.45
CA THR A 281 -2.22 19.74 6.20
C THR A 281 -3.61 19.39 6.72
N PHE A 282 -3.93 19.79 7.96
CA PHE A 282 -5.23 19.53 8.58
C PHE A 282 -6.33 20.35 7.93
N GLN A 283 -6.06 21.60 7.55
CA GLN A 283 -6.98 22.44 6.79
C GLN A 283 -7.32 21.85 5.42
N ALA A 284 -6.33 21.27 4.71
CA ALA A 284 -6.58 20.60 3.43
C ALA A 284 -7.53 19.40 3.59
N ILE A 285 -7.34 18.62 4.67
CA ILE A 285 -8.22 17.49 5.00
C ILE A 285 -9.60 18.00 5.40
N TRP A 286 -9.68 18.98 6.30
CA TRP A 286 -10.91 19.61 6.78
C TRP A 286 -11.78 20.17 5.65
N ASN A 287 -11.19 20.88 4.68
CA ASN A 287 -11.93 21.45 3.55
C ASN A 287 -12.58 20.37 2.65
N SER A 288 -12.06 19.15 2.67
CA SER A 288 -12.60 18.01 1.92
C SER A 288 -13.50 17.10 2.78
N MET A 289 -13.76 17.47 4.04
CA MET A 289 -14.35 16.59 5.04
C MET A 289 -15.87 16.51 4.90
N LYS A 290 -16.41 15.30 5.05
CA LYS A 290 -17.84 15.05 5.21
C LYS A 290 -18.11 14.31 6.51
N LEU A 291 -19.21 14.69 7.15
CA LEU A 291 -19.65 14.09 8.40
C LEU A 291 -20.39 12.78 8.13
N ILE A 292 -20.03 11.73 8.87
CA ILE A 292 -20.74 10.45 8.92
C ILE A 292 -21.32 10.25 10.33
N MET A 293 -22.43 9.52 10.43
CA MET A 293 -23.06 9.19 11.70
C MET A 293 -22.36 8.00 12.36
N THR A 294 -22.01 6.99 11.57
CA THR A 294 -21.31 5.78 12.02
C THR A 294 -20.15 5.43 11.09
N ILE A 295 -19.17 4.67 11.61
CA ILE A 295 -18.04 4.17 10.82
C ILE A 295 -18.54 3.21 9.73
N ASP A 296 -19.57 2.40 10.00
CA ASP A 296 -20.18 1.51 9.00
C ASP A 296 -20.72 2.26 7.77
N ASP A 297 -21.36 3.43 7.97
CA ASP A 297 -21.78 4.28 6.84
C ASP A 297 -20.57 4.74 6.00
N GLY A 298 -19.45 5.05 6.68
CA GLY A 298 -18.20 5.37 6.02
C GLY A 298 -17.63 4.21 5.21
N ILE A 299 -17.70 2.99 5.74
CA ILE A 299 -17.24 1.76 5.07
C ILE A 299 -18.10 1.47 3.84
N GLU A 300 -19.42 1.64 3.96
CA GLU A 300 -20.35 1.49 2.83
C GLU A 300 -20.05 2.50 1.72
N LEU A 301 -19.81 3.77 2.07
CA LEU A 301 -19.39 4.80 1.11
C LEU A 301 -18.06 4.46 0.45
N MET A 302 -17.08 3.95 1.20
CA MET A 302 -15.78 3.53 0.68
C MET A 302 -15.87 2.33 -0.26
N THR A 303 -16.79 1.41 0.01
CA THR A 303 -17.01 0.19 -0.79
C THR A 303 -17.89 0.46 -2.01
N SER A 304 -18.72 1.51 -1.96
CA SER A 304 -19.54 1.92 -3.09
C SER A 304 -18.63 2.23 -4.31
N GLN A 305 -18.94 1.64 -5.47
CA GLN A 305 -18.18 1.84 -6.73
C GLN A 305 -18.42 3.24 -7.33
N THR A 306 -18.24 4.27 -6.51
CA THR A 306 -18.30 5.66 -6.97
C THR A 306 -16.93 6.08 -7.51
N ARG A 307 -16.90 7.05 -8.43
CA ARG A 307 -15.64 7.61 -8.95
C ARG A 307 -14.81 8.33 -7.87
N GLN A 308 -15.41 8.62 -6.73
CA GLN A 308 -14.80 9.40 -5.67
C GLN A 308 -14.21 8.47 -4.63
N GLN A 309 -12.93 8.64 -4.30
CA GLN A 309 -12.29 7.85 -3.26
C GLN A 309 -12.54 8.50 -1.90
N TYR A 310 -12.77 7.66 -0.88
CA TYR A 310 -13.02 8.10 0.49
C TYR A 310 -11.92 7.64 1.43
N ALA A 311 -11.60 8.49 2.40
CA ALA A 311 -10.74 8.16 3.53
C ALA A 311 -11.52 8.33 4.84
N ILE A 312 -11.68 7.26 5.62
CA ILE A 312 -12.30 7.34 6.95
C ILE A 312 -11.24 7.70 7.96
N LEU A 313 -11.45 8.75 8.73
CA LEU A 313 -10.59 9.14 9.85
C LEU A 313 -11.14 8.56 11.15
N GLY A 314 -10.28 7.94 11.95
CA GLY A 314 -10.69 7.33 13.21
C GLY A 314 -9.54 6.73 14.01
N SER A 315 -9.86 6.20 15.18
CA SER A 315 -8.90 5.47 16.02
C SER A 315 -8.29 4.32 15.24
N ARG A 316 -6.96 4.19 15.25
CA ARG A 316 -6.23 3.12 14.56
C ARG A 316 -6.70 1.76 15.06
N SER A 317 -6.79 1.59 16.38
CA SER A 317 -7.26 0.34 17.00
C SER A 317 -8.67 -0.04 16.51
N SER A 318 -9.56 0.94 16.37
CA SER A 318 -10.91 0.72 15.85
C SER A 318 -10.91 0.36 14.36
N LEU A 319 -10.15 1.08 13.53
CA LEU A 319 -10.05 0.82 12.10
C LEU A 319 -9.43 -0.57 11.81
N GLU A 320 -8.39 -0.94 12.54
CA GLU A 320 -7.78 -2.27 12.48
C GLU A 320 -8.76 -3.36 12.89
N TYR A 321 -9.51 -3.12 13.97
CA TYR A 321 -10.57 -4.01 14.40
C TYR A 321 -11.60 -4.23 13.27
N PHE A 322 -12.12 -3.16 12.67
CA PHE A 322 -13.09 -3.24 11.58
C PHE A 322 -12.51 -3.95 10.35
N ARG A 323 -11.24 -3.72 10.03
CA ARG A 323 -10.53 -4.39 8.93
C ARG A 323 -10.46 -5.89 9.16
N LEU A 324 -10.11 -6.31 10.38
CA LEU A 324 -10.04 -7.72 10.72
C LEU A 324 -11.42 -8.38 10.73
N ASN A 325 -12.45 -7.66 11.16
CA ASN A 325 -13.81 -8.18 11.26
C ASN A 325 -14.58 -8.22 9.93
N LEU A 326 -14.17 -7.43 8.94
CA LEU A 326 -14.72 -7.49 7.57
C LEU A 326 -13.90 -8.39 6.65
N GLY A 327 -12.72 -8.82 7.08
CA GLY A 327 -11.73 -9.53 6.28
C GLY A 327 -10.61 -8.60 5.80
N ARG A 328 -9.37 -9.10 5.79
CA ARG A 328 -8.16 -8.29 5.52
C ARG A 328 -8.16 -7.51 4.20
N ASN A 329 -8.96 -7.94 3.23
CA ASN A 329 -9.06 -7.34 1.91
C ASN A 329 -10.30 -6.44 1.75
N SER A 330 -10.84 -5.88 2.84
CA SER A 330 -11.99 -4.95 2.79
C SER A 330 -11.58 -3.51 2.51
N PHE A 331 -10.56 -3.02 3.21
CA PHE A 331 -10.02 -1.67 3.04
C PHE A 331 -8.55 -1.61 3.50
N TYR A 332 -7.84 -0.59 3.03
CA TYR A 332 -6.44 -0.36 3.37
C TYR A 332 -6.33 0.54 4.59
N THR A 333 -5.54 0.12 5.57
CA THR A 333 -5.06 0.96 6.68
C THR A 333 -3.55 1.09 6.54
N PRO A 334 -3.00 2.30 6.70
CA PRO A 334 -1.56 2.52 6.57
C PRO A 334 -0.80 1.79 7.69
N PRO A 335 0.46 1.40 7.45
CA PRO A 335 1.29 0.76 8.46
C PRO A 335 1.56 1.69 9.65
N ASP A 336 1.80 1.11 10.82
CA ASP A 336 2.03 1.85 12.06
C ASP A 336 3.39 2.55 12.08
N ASN A 337 3.39 3.78 11.57
CA ASN A 337 4.54 4.65 11.43
C ASN A 337 4.16 6.08 11.85
N ASP A 338 5.13 6.86 12.34
CA ASP A 338 4.95 8.27 12.72
C ASP A 338 4.35 9.13 11.58
N ASP A 339 4.64 8.81 10.32
CA ASP A 339 4.12 9.53 9.16
C ASP A 339 2.63 9.26 8.86
N SER A 340 2.08 8.18 9.43
CA SER A 340 0.71 7.70 9.21
C SER A 340 -0.25 8.06 10.35
N SER A 341 0.32 8.45 11.50
CA SER A 341 -0.39 8.69 12.75
C SER A 341 -0.47 10.19 13.02
N PHE A 342 -1.68 10.70 13.22
CA PHE A 342 -1.88 12.14 13.39
C PHE A 342 -1.35 12.61 14.75
N TYR A 343 -1.78 11.94 15.82
CA TYR A 343 -1.34 12.18 17.20
C TYR A 343 -1.79 11.02 18.10
N PRO A 344 -1.10 10.81 19.24
CA PRO A 344 -1.52 9.85 20.25
C PRO A 344 -2.78 10.32 20.98
N ALA A 345 -3.74 9.41 21.15
CA ALA A 345 -4.98 9.59 21.89
C ALA A 345 -4.94 8.76 23.18
N LEU A 346 -5.02 9.43 24.33
CA LEU A 346 -5.04 8.77 25.64
C LEU A 346 -6.46 8.33 25.98
N ILE A 347 -6.67 7.01 26.07
CA ILE A 347 -7.96 6.42 26.42
C ILE A 347 -8.04 6.24 27.94
N THR A 348 -9.12 6.79 28.53
CA THR A 348 -9.36 6.79 29.97
C THR A 348 -10.83 6.58 30.29
N LEU A 349 -11.09 6.28 31.57
CA LEU A 349 -12.44 6.33 32.11
C LEU A 349 -12.70 7.71 32.71
N PRO A 350 -13.64 8.52 32.17
CA PRO A 350 -14.03 9.77 32.77
C PRO A 350 -14.85 9.50 34.05
N LEU A 351 -14.70 10.38 35.02
CA LEU A 351 -15.24 10.29 36.36
C LEU A 351 -15.97 11.58 36.72
N GLN A 352 -16.94 11.47 37.62
CA GLN A 352 -17.51 12.63 38.28
C GLN A 352 -16.42 13.45 38.99
N ASN A 353 -16.51 14.79 38.92
CA ASN A 353 -15.61 15.68 39.64
C ASN A 353 -15.55 15.34 41.13
N GLN A 354 -14.33 15.28 41.67
CA GLN A 354 -14.03 14.96 43.06
C GLN A 354 -14.45 13.53 43.46
N PHE A 355 -14.29 12.56 42.55
CA PHE A 355 -14.54 11.15 42.86
C PHE A 355 -13.67 10.68 44.04
N LYS A 356 -14.34 10.33 45.16
CA LYS A 356 -13.70 10.05 46.46
C LYS A 356 -12.64 8.95 46.40
N TYR A 357 -12.84 7.97 45.52
CA TYR A 357 -12.01 6.75 45.42
C TYR A 357 -11.01 6.78 44.26
N LYS A 358 -10.77 7.96 43.67
CA LYS A 358 -9.92 8.13 42.48
C LYS A 358 -8.51 7.57 42.68
N LYS A 359 -7.93 7.74 43.87
CA LYS A 359 -6.56 7.29 44.17
C LYS A 359 -6.46 5.76 44.17
N GLU A 360 -7.42 5.09 44.80
CA GLU A 360 -7.47 3.64 44.92
C GLU A 360 -7.74 2.98 43.55
N PHE A 361 -8.65 3.56 42.76
CA PHE A 361 -8.92 3.09 41.40
C PHE A 361 -7.71 3.29 40.49
N ASN A 362 -7.03 4.45 40.55
CA ASN A 362 -5.81 4.69 39.79
C ASN A 362 -4.69 3.71 40.15
N HIS A 363 -4.52 3.39 41.44
CA HIS A 363 -3.54 2.41 41.86
C HIS A 363 -3.84 1.03 41.24
N LEU A 364 -5.11 0.63 41.17
CA LEU A 364 -5.48 -0.64 40.55
C LEU A 364 -5.27 -0.63 39.02
N VAL A 365 -5.61 0.46 38.32
CA VAL A 365 -5.31 0.61 36.88
C VAL A 365 -3.81 0.47 36.63
N PHE A 366 -2.99 1.16 37.43
CA PHE A 366 -1.54 1.09 37.32
C PHE A 366 -1.00 -0.33 37.56
N LEU A 367 -1.55 -1.05 38.55
CA LEU A 367 -1.20 -2.45 38.78
C LEU A 367 -1.57 -3.33 37.58
N LEU A 368 -2.79 -3.20 37.06
CA LEU A 368 -3.24 -3.99 35.90
C LEU A 368 -2.38 -3.72 34.65
N GLN A 369 -1.99 -2.47 34.44
CA GLN A 369 -1.14 -2.07 33.32
C GLN A 369 0.30 -2.58 33.48
N SER A 370 0.90 -2.40 34.65
CA SER A 370 2.29 -2.84 34.95
C SER A 370 2.45 -4.36 34.88
N HIS A 371 1.41 -5.12 35.22
CA HIS A 371 1.39 -6.58 35.09
C HIS A 371 0.98 -7.05 33.69
N GLY A 372 0.63 -6.15 32.77
CA GLY A 372 0.31 -6.48 31.38
C GLY A 372 -1.09 -7.05 31.13
N PHE A 373 -2.00 -7.02 32.11
CA PHE A 373 -3.37 -7.56 31.96
C PHE A 373 -4.16 -6.82 30.88
N ILE A 374 -4.03 -5.50 30.80
CA ILE A 374 -4.74 -4.69 29.80
C ILE A 374 -4.29 -5.06 28.38
N ASN A 375 -2.97 -5.14 28.15
CA ASN A 375 -2.43 -5.56 26.86
C ASN A 375 -2.89 -6.98 26.50
N HIS A 376 -2.87 -7.90 27.46
CA HIS A 376 -3.34 -9.26 27.27
C HIS A 376 -4.81 -9.33 26.83
N TRP A 377 -5.71 -8.58 27.48
CA TRP A 377 -7.13 -8.56 27.11
C TRP A 377 -7.35 -8.00 25.71
N ILE A 378 -6.54 -7.03 25.30
CA ILE A 378 -6.61 -6.41 23.97
C ILE A 378 -6.14 -7.38 22.90
N ASP A 379 -4.98 -8.01 23.12
CA ASP A 379 -4.44 -9.02 22.21
C ASP A 379 -5.42 -10.19 22.05
N GLN A 380 -6.04 -10.62 23.15
CA GLN A 380 -7.04 -11.68 23.14
C GLN A 380 -8.25 -11.30 22.27
N GLN A 381 -8.78 -10.09 22.41
CA GLN A 381 -9.90 -9.63 21.57
C GLN A 381 -9.52 -9.55 20.09
N MET A 382 -8.36 -8.96 19.78
CA MET A 382 -7.87 -8.87 18.40
C MET A 382 -7.63 -10.25 17.79
N TYR A 383 -7.20 -11.23 18.60
CA TYR A 383 -7.03 -12.62 18.19
C TYR A 383 -8.36 -13.30 17.87
N HIS A 384 -9.38 -13.12 18.70
CA HIS A 384 -10.70 -13.72 18.46
C HIS A 384 -11.31 -13.28 17.14
N VAL A 385 -11.18 -12.00 16.78
CA VAL A 385 -11.67 -11.46 15.50
C VAL A 385 -10.92 -12.07 14.31
N LYS A 386 -9.59 -12.22 14.41
CA LYS A 386 -8.77 -12.84 13.36
C LYS A 386 -9.22 -14.25 13.03
N ARG A 387 -9.63 -15.04 14.03
CA ARG A 387 -10.01 -16.45 13.84
C ARG A 387 -11.31 -16.63 13.06
N ILE A 388 -12.26 -15.70 13.17
CA ILE A 388 -13.58 -15.81 12.53
C ILE A 388 -13.48 -15.79 10.99
N HIS A 389 -12.42 -15.20 10.42
CA HIS A 389 -12.27 -14.98 8.97
C HIS A 389 -11.15 -15.80 8.30
N VAL A 390 -10.49 -16.73 9.02
CA VAL A 390 -9.53 -17.66 8.40
C VAL A 390 -10.30 -18.90 7.95
N ILE A 391 -10.22 -19.21 6.65
CA ILE A 391 -10.79 -20.40 6.02
C ILE A 391 -10.28 -21.65 6.78
N PRO A 392 -11.13 -22.67 7.04
CA PRO A 392 -10.77 -23.82 7.90
C PRO A 392 -9.52 -24.61 7.47
N ASP A 393 -9.07 -24.50 6.23
CA ASP A 393 -7.97 -25.31 5.69
C ASP A 393 -6.56 -24.83 6.11
N GLU A 394 -6.44 -23.64 6.72
CA GLU A 394 -5.17 -23.11 7.27
C GLU A 394 -5.03 -23.27 8.79
N LEU A 395 -5.95 -23.99 9.43
CA LEU A 395 -6.09 -23.99 10.90
C LEU A 395 -5.02 -24.78 11.67
N ASP A 396 -4.18 -25.58 11.01
CA ASP A 396 -3.19 -26.40 11.70
C ASP A 396 -1.85 -25.67 11.90
N ASP A 397 -1.53 -25.44 13.17
CA ASP A 397 -0.25 -25.03 13.77
C ASP A 397 0.22 -23.57 13.74
N LYS A 398 -0.18 -22.70 12.81
CA LYS A 398 0.41 -21.33 12.73
C LYS A 398 -0.27 -20.23 13.54
N LEU A 399 -1.45 -20.48 14.08
CA LEU A 399 -2.27 -19.49 14.81
C LEU A 399 -2.45 -19.86 16.29
N LYS A 400 -1.50 -20.55 16.91
CA LYS A 400 -1.50 -20.72 18.37
C LYS A 400 -1.23 -19.36 19.04
N PRO A 401 -2.01 -18.95 20.03
CA PRO A 401 -1.68 -17.74 20.77
C PRO A 401 -0.31 -17.91 21.44
N PRO A 402 0.51 -16.86 21.56
CA PRO A 402 1.89 -16.97 22.06
C PRO A 402 2.03 -17.52 23.48
N TRP A 403 0.92 -17.71 24.20
CA TRP A 403 0.83 -18.27 25.55
C TRP A 403 0.26 -19.71 25.59
N SER A 404 0.00 -20.33 24.45
CA SER A 404 -0.46 -21.72 24.36
C SER A 404 0.71 -22.68 24.59
N GLU A 405 0.84 -23.14 25.83
CA GLU A 405 1.71 -24.20 26.37
C GLU A 405 3.23 -24.05 26.19
N LYS A 406 3.90 -24.02 27.35
CA LYS A 406 5.35 -24.09 27.51
C LYS A 406 5.81 -25.52 27.25
N ASP A 407 6.17 -25.84 26.01
CA ASP A 407 7.07 -26.96 25.78
C ASP A 407 8.49 -26.53 26.13
N HIS A 408 9.04 -27.18 27.14
CA HIS A 408 10.41 -27.06 27.61
C HIS A 408 11.40 -27.44 26.48
N ASN A 409 11.68 -26.53 25.56
CA ASN A 409 12.79 -26.57 24.60
C ASN A 409 12.96 -25.19 23.93
N GLN A 410 13.18 -24.13 24.72
CA GLN A 410 13.44 -22.78 24.22
C GLN A 410 14.82 -22.27 24.65
N GLU A 411 15.87 -22.77 23.98
CA GLU A 411 17.14 -22.02 23.84
C GLU A 411 17.50 -21.78 22.35
N GLY A 412 16.73 -22.35 21.41
CA GLY A 412 16.91 -22.12 19.97
C GLY A 412 15.95 -21.10 19.34
N LEU A 413 14.79 -20.84 19.97
CA LEU A 413 13.67 -20.11 19.36
C LEU A 413 13.75 -18.58 19.53
N ASP A 414 14.48 -18.11 20.55
CA ASP A 414 14.61 -16.67 20.84
C ASP A 414 15.41 -15.92 19.78
N LYS A 415 16.27 -16.63 19.03
CA LYS A 415 17.00 -16.05 17.88
C LYS A 415 16.13 -15.89 16.63
N GLU A 416 15.07 -16.67 16.48
CA GLU A 416 14.10 -16.51 15.39
C GLU A 416 13.02 -15.47 15.71
N LEU A 417 12.65 -15.29 16.99
CA LEU A 417 11.64 -14.30 17.40
C LEU A 417 12.09 -12.84 17.24
N VAL A 418 13.39 -12.56 17.36
CA VAL A 418 13.95 -11.21 17.08
C VAL A 418 14.06 -10.95 15.58
N LEU A 419 14.23 -11.99 14.74
CA LEU A 419 14.18 -11.85 13.27
C LEU A 419 12.75 -11.93 12.69
N GLY A 420 11.80 -12.49 13.42
CA GLY A 420 10.42 -12.73 12.98
C GLY A 420 9.52 -11.49 12.91
N ARG A 421 9.88 -10.40 13.60
CA ARG A 421 9.13 -9.11 13.52
C ARG A 421 9.16 -8.44 12.14
N LYS A 422 9.91 -8.97 11.17
CA LYS A 422 9.99 -8.44 9.80
C LYS A 422 9.34 -9.31 8.71
N LYS A 423 8.77 -10.48 9.04
CA LYS A 423 8.05 -11.29 8.03
C LYS A 423 6.56 -10.96 8.06
N ALA A 424 6.20 -9.86 7.40
CA ALA A 424 4.88 -9.78 6.80
C ALA A 424 4.76 -11.00 5.87
N ASN A 425 3.87 -11.93 6.20
CA ASN A 425 3.50 -13.03 5.31
C ASN A 425 2.76 -12.43 4.11
N HIS A 426 3.50 -11.83 3.19
CA HIS A 426 3.08 -11.66 1.82
C HIS A 426 3.13 -13.04 1.21
N HIS A 427 2.02 -13.79 1.30
CA HIS A 427 1.81 -14.85 0.35
C HIS A 427 1.89 -14.21 -1.03
N ALA A 428 2.90 -14.62 -1.80
CA ALA A 428 3.06 -14.18 -3.17
C ALA A 428 1.76 -14.58 -3.87
N GLU A 429 0.92 -13.58 -4.18
CA GLU A 429 -0.28 -13.82 -4.94
C GLU A 429 0.14 -14.44 -6.27
N PRO A 430 -0.57 -15.48 -6.76
CA PRO A 430 -0.24 -16.10 -8.02
C PRO A 430 -0.21 -15.03 -9.11
N PHE A 431 0.81 -15.12 -9.95
CA PHE A 431 1.08 -14.15 -11.00
C PHE A 431 -0.11 -14.07 -11.96
N ASP A 432 -0.85 -12.96 -11.89
CA ASP A 432 -2.08 -12.76 -12.67
C ASP A 432 -1.76 -12.35 -14.12
N MET A 433 -2.48 -12.91 -15.10
CA MET A 433 -2.26 -12.67 -16.53
C MET A 433 -2.45 -11.20 -16.91
N ASN A 434 -3.24 -10.47 -16.11
CA ASN A 434 -3.44 -9.02 -16.22
C ASN A 434 -2.12 -8.22 -16.17
N HIS A 435 -1.07 -8.74 -15.53
CA HIS A 435 0.23 -8.07 -15.46
C HIS A 435 1.05 -8.17 -16.76
N MET A 436 0.73 -9.12 -17.65
CA MET A 436 1.48 -9.39 -18.89
C MET A 436 0.76 -8.96 -20.16
N GLU A 437 -0.45 -8.43 -20.07
CA GLU A 437 -1.23 -7.98 -21.25
C GLU A 437 -0.42 -7.02 -22.14
N SER A 438 0.35 -6.11 -21.51
CA SER A 438 1.24 -5.16 -22.19
C SER A 438 2.23 -5.83 -23.14
N ILE A 439 2.77 -7.00 -22.79
CA ILE A 439 3.71 -7.76 -23.63
C ILE A 439 2.99 -8.29 -24.86
N PHE A 440 1.77 -8.83 -24.70
CA PHE A 440 0.98 -9.34 -25.81
C PHE A 440 0.55 -8.23 -26.77
N TYR A 441 0.16 -7.05 -26.24
CA TYR A 441 -0.13 -5.89 -27.07
C TYR A 441 1.10 -5.42 -27.86
N LEU A 442 2.27 -5.32 -27.21
CA LEU A 442 3.51 -4.94 -27.87
C LEU A 442 3.88 -5.95 -28.98
N TYR A 443 3.76 -7.24 -28.71
CA TYR A 443 4.01 -8.30 -29.68
C TYR A 443 3.11 -8.17 -30.92
N LEU A 444 1.81 -7.93 -30.72
CA LEU A 444 0.85 -7.76 -31.82
C LEU A 444 1.15 -6.51 -32.65
N ILE A 445 1.54 -5.41 -32.01
CA ILE A 445 1.98 -4.18 -32.69
C ILE A 445 3.24 -4.45 -33.53
N CYS A 446 4.23 -5.18 -32.99
CA CYS A 446 5.46 -5.49 -33.73
C CYS A 446 5.21 -6.38 -34.95
N ILE A 447 4.33 -7.39 -34.84
CA ILE A 447 3.98 -8.28 -35.96
C ILE A 447 3.23 -7.53 -37.05
N THR A 448 2.24 -6.72 -36.67
CA THR A 448 1.46 -5.94 -37.64
C THR A 448 2.37 -4.98 -38.40
N PHE A 449 3.31 -4.32 -37.71
CA PHE A 449 4.29 -3.46 -38.36
C PHE A 449 5.24 -4.22 -39.31
N SER A 450 5.73 -5.39 -38.89
CA SER A 450 6.56 -6.25 -39.74
C SER A 450 5.81 -6.73 -40.99
N PHE A 451 4.53 -7.08 -40.84
CA PHE A 451 3.66 -7.48 -41.95
C PHE A 451 3.40 -6.34 -42.93
N ILE A 452 3.19 -5.11 -42.43
CA ILE A 452 3.04 -3.91 -43.27
C ILE A 452 4.32 -3.67 -44.09
N ILE A 453 5.50 -3.75 -43.47
CA ILE A 453 6.78 -3.60 -44.20
C ILE A 453 6.90 -4.66 -45.28
N PHE A 454 6.58 -5.92 -44.96
CA PHE A 454 6.60 -7.01 -45.93
C PHE A 454 5.67 -6.74 -47.13
N ILE A 455 4.45 -6.25 -46.89
CA ILE A 455 3.52 -5.88 -47.98
C ILE A 455 4.10 -4.74 -48.81
N ILE A 456 4.69 -3.72 -48.18
CA ILE A 456 5.30 -2.59 -48.91
C ILE A 456 6.45 -3.08 -49.80
N GLU A 457 7.32 -3.94 -49.29
CA GLU A 457 8.40 -4.53 -50.09
C GLU A 457 7.85 -5.39 -51.23
N LEU A 458 6.81 -6.19 -50.97
CA LEU A 458 6.16 -7.01 -51.99
C LEU A 458 5.51 -6.15 -53.09
N CYS A 459 4.87 -5.03 -52.73
CA CYS A 459 4.35 -4.04 -53.67
C CYS A 459 5.46 -3.39 -54.51
N ASN A 460 6.55 -3.01 -53.86
CA ASN A 460 7.71 -2.42 -54.54
C ASN A 460 8.38 -3.41 -55.49
N PHE A 461 8.49 -4.68 -55.08
CA PHE A 461 9.00 -5.76 -55.91
C PHE A 461 8.11 -5.99 -57.13
N TYR A 462 6.78 -6.07 -56.94
CA TYR A 462 5.82 -6.22 -58.03
C TYR A 462 5.88 -5.04 -59.03
N ARG A 463 5.97 -3.80 -58.54
CA ARG A 463 6.15 -2.62 -59.41
C ARG A 463 7.44 -2.69 -60.23
N LYS A 464 8.54 -3.11 -59.60
CA LYS A 464 9.83 -3.25 -60.29
C LYS A 464 9.80 -4.37 -61.35
N PHE A 465 9.12 -5.48 -61.06
CA PHE A 465 8.91 -6.58 -61.99
C PHE A 465 8.01 -6.19 -63.18
N SER A 466 6.90 -5.48 -62.91
CA SER A 466 6.01 -4.96 -63.96
C SER A 466 6.72 -3.97 -64.90
N ASN A 467 7.61 -3.13 -64.37
CA ASN A 467 8.39 -2.18 -65.18
C ASN A 467 9.51 -2.84 -66.00
N GLN A 468 10.03 -4.00 -65.56
CA GLN A 468 11.04 -4.75 -66.32
C GLN A 468 10.45 -5.57 -67.48
N ASN A 469 9.17 -5.94 -67.42
CA ASN A 469 8.48 -6.70 -68.47
C ASN A 469 7.90 -5.84 -69.62
N HIS A 470 8.14 -4.52 -69.63
CA HIS A 470 7.86 -3.66 -70.78
C HIS A 470 9.10 -2.88 -71.26
N PRO A 471 10.14 -3.52 -71.83
CA PRO A 471 11.09 -2.85 -72.69
C PRO A 471 10.71 -3.13 -74.17
N GLY A 472 10.01 -2.18 -74.81
CA GLY A 472 9.96 -2.07 -76.28
C GLY A 472 9.02 -3.04 -77.03
N ILE A 473 7.74 -2.69 -77.14
CA ILE A 473 6.93 -3.02 -78.32
C ILE A 473 6.10 -1.78 -78.65
N PHE A 474 6.69 -0.81 -79.34
CA PHE A 474 6.04 0.13 -80.27
C PHE A 474 7.13 0.97 -80.94
N SER A 475 7.98 0.30 -81.72
CA SER A 475 8.78 0.94 -82.76
C SER A 475 8.76 0.02 -83.96
N ASN A 476 7.86 0.31 -84.91
CA ASN A 476 7.97 0.08 -86.35
C ASN A 476 6.59 -0.10 -86.98
N ILE A 477 5.99 1.01 -87.42
CA ILE A 477 5.19 1.04 -88.65
C ILE A 477 5.53 2.35 -89.37
N PRO A 478 6.16 2.32 -90.56
CA PRO A 478 6.35 3.51 -91.39
C PRO A 478 5.10 3.76 -92.25
N ILE A 479 4.73 5.04 -92.35
CA ILE A 479 3.86 5.75 -93.31
C ILE A 479 2.55 5.06 -93.71
#